data_AF-A0A0J5P6L1-F1
#
_entry.id   AF-A0A0J5P6L1-F1
#
_cell.length_a   1.000
_cell.length_b   1.000
_cell.length_c   1.000
_cell.angle_alpha   90.00
_cell.angle_beta   90.00
_cell.angle_gamma   90.00
#
_symmetry.space_group_name_H-M   'P 1'
#
loop_
_entity.id
_entity.type
_entity.pdbx_description
1 polymer ?
#
loop_
_entity_poly.entity_id
_entity_poly.type
_entity_poly.pdbx_seq_one_letter_code
_entity_poly.pdbx_strand_id
1 'polypeptide(L)' 'MKEAVKTAVKSGRYLCSEWCQLSAAGAWAACDAHGYTERAWVEAAWKEMDCDFYIKFCVGKTGSVILTLSLHPHRQRH' A
#
# COMPACT_ATOMS: atom_id res chain seq x y z
N MET A 1 -9.18 4.16 -3.61
CA MET A 1 -8.65 3.35 -2.48
C MET A 1 -9.07 1.88 -2.53
N LYS A 2 -10.36 1.52 -2.63
CA LYS A 2 -10.78 0.10 -2.79
C LYS A 2 -10.12 -0.58 -3.98
N GLU A 3 -10.04 0.09 -5.13
CA GLU A 3 -9.37 -0.47 -6.31
C GLU A 3 -7.87 -0.69 -6.10
N ALA A 4 -7.18 0.20 -5.37
CA ALA A 4 -5.75 0.03 -5.10
C ALA A 4 -5.47 -1.22 -4.23
N VAL A 5 -6.28 -1.45 -3.19
CA VAL A 5 -6.20 -2.70 -2.39
C VAL A 5 -6.50 -3.91 -3.26
N LYS A 6 -7.54 -3.85 -4.10
CA LYS A 6 -7.90 -4.93 -5.01
C LYS A 6 -6.79 -5.23 -6.01
N THR A 7 -6.14 -4.21 -6.57
CA THR A 7 -4.96 -4.36 -7.44
C THR A 7 -3.80 -5.00 -6.66
N ALA A 8 -3.47 -4.46 -5.48
CA ALA A 8 -2.38 -4.98 -4.66
C ALA A 8 -2.58 -6.46 -4.24
N VAL A 9 -3.82 -6.88 -4.00
CA VAL A 9 -4.16 -8.26 -3.64
C VAL A 9 -4.23 -9.18 -4.87
N LYS A 10 -4.78 -8.71 -6.01
CA LYS A 10 -4.97 -9.56 -7.19
C LYS A 10 -3.74 -9.67 -8.09
N SER A 11 -3.03 -8.57 -8.30
CA SER A 11 -1.91 -8.49 -9.25
C SER A 11 -0.61 -8.03 -8.61
N GLY A 12 -0.67 -7.52 -7.38
CA GLY A 12 0.52 -7.20 -6.60
C GLY A 12 1.16 -8.44 -5.96
N ARG A 13 2.10 -8.18 -5.06
CA ARG A 13 2.87 -9.17 -4.33
C ARG A 13 2.72 -8.93 -2.83
N TYR A 14 2.36 -9.98 -2.09
CA TYR A 14 2.49 -9.99 -0.64
C TYR A 14 3.96 -9.83 -0.24
N LEU A 15 4.23 -8.91 0.69
CA LEU A 15 5.57 -8.60 1.17
C LEU A 15 5.79 -9.23 2.56
N CYS A 16 4.92 -8.92 3.51
CA CYS A 16 4.97 -9.42 4.87
C CYS A 16 3.68 -9.08 5.64
N SER A 17 3.55 -9.64 6.85
CA SER A 17 2.56 -9.23 7.84
C SER A 17 3.29 -8.50 8.98
N GLU A 18 2.71 -7.39 9.44
CA GLU A 18 3.34 -6.52 10.43
C GLU A 18 2.30 -5.83 11.32
N TRP A 19 2.73 -5.46 12.54
CA TRP A 19 1.92 -4.63 13.42
C TRP A 19 2.04 -3.17 12.99
N CYS A 20 0.92 -2.52 12.73
CA CYS A 20 0.85 -1.11 12.39
C CYS A 20 0.09 -0.33 13.46
N GLN A 21 0.63 0.82 13.86
CA GLN A 21 -0.10 1.77 14.68
C GLN A 21 -1.01 2.61 13.78
N LEU A 22 -2.33 2.57 14.01
CA LEU A 22 -3.31 3.23 13.13
C LEU A 22 -3.33 4.77 13.26
N SER A 23 -2.87 5.28 14.41
CA SER A 23 -2.67 6.71 14.67
C SER A 23 -1.71 6.92 15.84
N ALA A 24 -1.20 8.14 16.05
CA ALA A 24 -0.20 8.44 17.09
C ALA A 24 -0.63 8.08 18.52
N ALA A 25 -1.94 8.17 18.82
CA ALA A 25 -2.53 7.72 20.10
C ALA A 25 -3.38 6.44 19.94
N GLY A 26 -3.25 5.76 18.80
CA GLY A 26 -4.21 4.78 18.30
C GLY A 26 -3.87 3.33 18.59
N ALA A 27 -4.85 2.48 18.28
CA ALA A 27 -4.74 1.04 18.35
C ALA A 27 -3.69 0.48 17.40
N TRP A 28 -3.11 -0.65 17.80
CA TRP A 28 -2.28 -1.49 16.95
C TRP A 28 -3.16 -2.48 16.20
N ALA A 29 -2.88 -2.66 14.91
CA ALA A 29 -3.55 -3.61 14.05
C ALA A 29 -2.53 -4.55 13.38
N ALA A 30 -2.89 -5.82 13.26
CA ALA A 30 -2.16 -6.76 12.43
C ALA A 30 -2.55 -6.48 10.98
N CYS A 31 -1.57 -6.04 10.17
CA CYS A 31 -1.76 -5.66 8.78
C CYS A 31 -0.96 -6.59 7.86
N ASP A 32 -1.45 -6.74 6.64
CA ASP A 32 -0.70 -7.31 5.53
C ASP A 32 -0.20 -6.20 4.61
N ALA A 33 1.09 -6.27 4.27
CA ALA A 33 1.77 -5.38 3.36
C ALA A 33 1.85 -6.00 1.96
N HIS A 34 1.40 -5.27 0.96
CA HIS A 34 1.46 -5.65 -0.45
C HIS A 34 2.16 -4.56 -1.26
N GLY A 35 2.92 -4.97 -2.26
CA GLY A 35 3.55 -4.09 -3.25
C GLY A 35 3.01 -4.35 -4.65
N TYR A 36 2.84 -3.31 -5.47
CA TYR A 36 2.53 -3.47 -6.89
C TYR A 36 3.14 -2.33 -7.71
N THR A 37 3.37 -2.57 -8.99
CA THR A 37 3.87 -1.56 -9.93
C THR A 37 2.75 -1.16 -10.87
N GLU A 38 2.58 0.14 -11.09
CA GLU A 38 1.61 0.69 -12.04
C GLU A 38 2.30 1.75 -12.89
N ARG A 39 2.01 1.73 -14.19
CA ARG A 39 2.54 2.72 -15.13
C ARG A 39 1.69 3.98 -15.02
N ALA A 40 2.30 5.07 -14.58
CA ALA A 40 1.61 6.34 -14.33
C ALA A 40 2.35 7.51 -14.98
N TRP A 41 1.60 8.54 -15.36
CA TRP A 41 2.16 9.81 -15.78
C TRP A 41 2.84 10.50 -14.60
N VAL A 42 4.12 10.84 -14.75
CA VAL A 42 4.89 11.56 -13.73
C VAL A 42 5.11 12.98 -14.22
N GLU A 43 4.33 13.93 -13.66
CA GLU A 43 4.36 15.35 -14.07
C GLU A 43 5.77 15.95 -14.03
N ALA A 44 6.53 15.66 -12.97
CA ALA A 44 7.89 16.17 -12.81
C ALA A 44 8.90 15.65 -13.85
N ALA A 45 8.62 14.49 -14.45
CA ALA A 45 9.47 13.87 -15.49
C ALA A 45 8.88 14.02 -16.90
N TRP A 46 7.65 14.53 -17.00
CA TRP A 46 6.90 14.74 -18.24
C TRP A 46 6.83 13.49 -19.13
N LYS A 47 6.66 12.31 -18.50
CA LYS A 47 6.56 11.02 -19.18
C LYS A 47 5.83 9.98 -18.32
N GLU A 48 5.40 8.90 -18.95
CA GLU A 48 4.98 7.70 -18.22
C GLU A 48 6.18 6.95 -17.64
N MET A 49 6.02 6.48 -16.41
CA MET A 49 7.03 5.69 -15.70
C MET A 49 6.36 4.59 -14.90
N ASP A 50 7.09 3.50 -14.70
CA ASP A 50 6.72 2.47 -13.74
C ASP A 50 6.88 3.03 -12.32
N CYS A 51 5.78 3.04 -11.58
CA CYS A 51 5.70 3.53 -10.22
C CYS A 51 5.38 2.38 -9.27
N ASP A 52 6.23 2.17 -8.27
CA ASP A 52 5.99 1.17 -7.23
C ASP A 52 5.14 1.76 -6.11
N PHE A 53 4.13 0.98 -5.71
CA PHE A 53 3.18 1.31 -4.66
C PHE A 53 3.26 0.27 -3.55
N TYR A 54 3.16 0.72 -2.31
CA TYR A 54 3.14 -0.11 -1.11
C TYR A 54 1.87 0.18 -0.32
N ILE A 55 1.10 -0.87 -0.02
CA ILE A 55 -0.18 -0.77 0.68
C ILE A 55 -0.14 -1.68 1.90
N LYS A 56 -0.55 -1.15 3.05
CA LYS A 56 -0.77 -1.93 4.27
C LYS A 56 -2.24 -1.85 4.66
N PHE A 57 -2.88 -2.98 4.91
CA PHE A 57 -4.29 -3.01 5.30
C PHE A 57 -4.56 -4.09 6.33
N CYS A 58 -5.63 -3.92 7.10
CA CYS A 58 -6.13 -4.90 8.05
C CYS A 58 -7.66 -5.01 7.95
N VAL A 59 -8.21 -6.06 8.54
CA VAL A 59 -9.66 -6.26 8.64
C VAL A 59 -10.08 -5.97 10.08
N GLY A 60 -10.94 -4.97 10.26
CA GLY A 60 -11.52 -4.62 11.55
C GLY A 60 -12.55 -5.66 12.01
N LYS A 61 -12.91 -5.62 13.30
CA LYS A 61 -13.83 -6.59 13.93
C LYS A 61 -15.21 -6.70 13.26
N THR A 62 -15.66 -5.66 12.59
CA THR A 62 -16.94 -5.62 11.85
C THR A 62 -16.83 -6.17 10.42
N GLY A 63 -15.67 -6.69 10.02
CA GLY A 63 -15.36 -7.08 8.64
C GLY A 63 -15.01 -5.89 7.73
N SER A 64 -15.00 -4.67 8.25
CA SER A 64 -14.59 -3.48 7.50
C SER A 64 -13.08 -3.47 7.30
N VAL A 65 -12.61 -3.29 6.06
CA VAL A 65 -11.19 -3.09 5.79
C VAL A 65 -10.76 -1.73 6.34
N ILE A 66 -9.81 -1.74 7.28
CA ILE A 66 -9.13 -0.54 7.79
C ILE A 66 -7.80 -0.43 7.05
N LEU A 67 -7.55 0.73 6.48
CA LEU A 67 -6.47 0.92 5.52
C LEU A 67 -5.46 1.95 6.06
N THR A 68 -4.20 1.54 6.15
CA THR A 68 -3.07 2.45 6.43
C THR A 68 -2.20 2.52 5.19
N LEU A 69 -2.43 3.55 4.37
CA LEU A 69 -1.64 3.77 3.17
C LEU A 69 -0.33 4.48 3.53
N SER A 70 0.79 3.81 3.26
CA SER A 70 2.09 4.47 3.15
C SER A 70 2.51 4.45 1.68
N LEU A 71 2.10 5.47 0.93
CA LEU A 71 2.59 5.68 -0.43
C LEU A 71 4.02 6.18 -0.37
N HIS A 72 4.97 5.29 -0.59
CA HIS A 72 6.36 5.66 -0.82
C HIS A 72 6.64 5.53 -2.31
N PRO A 73 6.98 6.62 -3.02
CA PRO A 73 7.58 6.53 -4.34
C PRO A 73 8.81 5.62 -4.26
N HIS A 74 9.06 4.85 -5.32
CA HIS A 74 10.19 3.94 -5.44
C HIS A 74 11.45 4.44 -4.73
N ARG A 75 11.86 3.72 -3.68
CA ARG A 75 13.17 3.88 -3.06
C ARG A 75 14.17 3.18 -3.99
N GLN A 76 15.07 3.95 -4.61
CA GLN A 76 16.12 3.40 -5.49
C GLN A 76 16.85 2.28 -4.77
N ARG A 77 16.71 1.05 -5.31
CA ARG A 77 17.59 -0.05 -4.97
C ARG A 77 18.93 0.23 -5.64
N HIS A 78 19.93 0.62 -4.83
CA HIS A 78 21.32 0.65 -5.22
C HIS A 78 21.84 -0.76 -5.50
#